data_AF-A0A538G5K4-F1
#
_entry.id   AF-A0A538G5K4-F1
#
_cell.length_a   1.000
_cell.length_b   1.000
_cell.length_c   1.000
_cell.angle_alpha   90.00
_cell.angle_beta   90.00
_cell.angle_gamma   90.00
#
_symmetry.space_group_name_H-M   'P 1'
#
loop_
_entity.id
_entity.type
_entity.pdbx_description
1 polymer ?
#
loop_
_entity_poly.entity_id
_entity_poly.type
_entity_poly.pdbx_seq_one_letter_code
_entity_poly.pdbx_strand_id
1 'polypeptide(L)'
;SLDPELEYAFEFRHESWAGAEVPLRINSFHGEAPFRYFRLREPPYDDETLRDWARRFRPLLEQGTRLYCYFKHEDEPTAPLYAQRLLELLG
;
A
#
# COMPACT_ATOMS: atom_id res chain seq x y z
N SER A 1 -21.18 -14.53 3.21
CA SER A 1 -19.99 -14.33 4.06
C SER A 1 -18.76 -14.36 3.18
N LEU A 2 -17.67 -13.70 3.59
CA LEU A 2 -16.35 -13.86 2.94
C LEU A 2 -15.76 -15.23 3.29
N ASP A 3 -14.92 -15.77 2.40
CA ASP A 3 -14.21 -17.03 2.62
C ASP A 3 -13.05 -16.79 3.61
N PRO A 4 -13.02 -17.43 4.79
CA PRO A 4 -11.98 -17.19 5.78
C PRO A 4 -10.58 -17.62 5.31
N GLU A 5 -10.45 -18.42 4.24
CA GLU A 5 -9.14 -18.83 3.71
C GLU A 5 -8.50 -17.78 2.78
N LEU A 6 -9.25 -16.73 2.40
CA LEU A 6 -8.80 -15.70 1.47
C LEU A 6 -8.49 -14.38 2.16
N GLU A 7 -7.55 -13.64 1.57
CA GLU A 7 -7.16 -12.30 2.01
C GLU A 7 -7.90 -11.22 1.23
N TYR A 8 -8.57 -10.31 1.94
CA TYR A 8 -9.38 -9.26 1.31
C TYR A 8 -8.88 -7.87 1.66
N ALA A 9 -8.73 -7.03 0.64
CA ALA A 9 -8.50 -5.60 0.76
C ALA A 9 -9.56 -4.85 -0.07
N PHE A 10 -10.16 -3.81 0.52
CA PHE A 10 -11.25 -3.08 -0.08
C PHE A 10 -10.84 -1.65 -0.46
N GLU A 11 -11.26 -1.21 -1.64
CA GLU A 11 -11.17 0.19 -2.07
C GLU A 11 -12.57 0.65 -2.47
N PHE A 12 -13.08 1.66 -1.75
CA PHE A 12 -14.38 2.27 -2.04
C PHE A 12 -14.18 3.57 -2.83
N ARG A 13 -15.12 3.88 -3.72
CA ARG A 13 -15.09 5.07 -4.60
C ARG A 13 -16.15 6.11 -4.26
N HIS A 14 -16.92 5.89 -3.19
CA HIS A 14 -18.04 6.74 -2.81
C HIS A 14 -18.07 6.93 -1.29
N GLU A 15 -18.38 8.15 -0.86
CA GLU A 15 -18.32 8.58 0.55
C GLU A 15 -19.31 7.86 1.47
N SER A 16 -20.40 7.32 0.92
CA SER A 16 -21.38 6.52 1.67
C SER A 16 -20.76 5.30 2.37
N TRP A 17 -19.57 4.89 1.95
CA TRP A 17 -18.81 3.79 2.55
C TRP A 17 -17.80 4.24 3.61
N ALA A 18 -17.76 5.51 4.01
CA ALA A 18 -16.77 6.03 4.96
C ALA A 18 -16.74 5.24 6.29
N GLY A 19 -17.89 4.84 6.81
CA GLY A 19 -18.01 4.08 8.07
C GLY A 19 -18.03 2.55 7.93
N ALA A 20 -17.87 2.00 6.74
CA ALA A 20 -17.95 0.54 6.55
C ALA A 20 -16.79 -0.19 7.24
N GLU A 21 -17.13 -1.14 8.10
CA GLU A 21 -16.17 -2.05 8.72
C GLU A 21 -15.76 -3.13 7.71
N VAL A 22 -14.47 -3.20 7.41
CA VAL A 22 -13.89 -4.17 6.49
C VAL A 22 -12.56 -4.68 7.04
N PRO A 23 -12.15 -5.92 6.73
CA PRO A 23 -10.90 -6.50 7.23
C PRO A 23 -9.66 -5.62 6.96
N LEU A 24 -9.61 -5.01 5.77
CA LEU A 24 -8.55 -4.09 5.39
C LEU A 24 -9.04 -3.10 4.34
N ARG A 25 -8.74 -1.81 4.54
CA ARG A 25 -8.86 -0.78 3.51
C ARG A 25 -7.54 -0.59 2.79
N ILE A 26 -7.59 -0.50 1.46
CA ILE A 26 -6.43 -0.17 0.63
C ILE A 26 -5.88 1.21 1.07
N ASN A 27 -4.55 1.36 1.06
CA ASN A 27 -3.80 2.53 1.52
C ASN A 27 -3.87 2.82 3.03
N SER A 28 -4.48 1.94 3.83
CA SER A 28 -4.43 2.04 5.29
C SER A 28 -3.10 1.51 5.83
N PHE A 29 -2.52 2.21 6.81
CA PHE A 29 -1.42 1.69 7.63
C PHE A 29 -1.91 0.86 8.81
N HIS A 30 -3.18 1.00 9.17
CA HIS A 30 -3.80 0.36 10.33
C HIS A 30 -4.80 -0.73 9.91
N GLY A 31 -4.96 -1.74 10.75
CA GLY A 31 -5.86 -2.87 10.52
C GLY A 31 -5.39 -4.14 11.22
N GLU A 32 -6.29 -5.11 11.36
CA GLU A 32 -6.00 -6.40 12.02
C GLU A 32 -5.44 -7.45 11.05
N ALA A 33 -5.60 -7.24 9.74
CA ALA A 33 -5.08 -8.14 8.74
C ALA A 33 -3.54 -8.30 8.87
N PRO A 34 -2.97 -9.49 8.63
CA PRO A 34 -1.52 -9.72 8.69
C PRO A 34 -0.74 -9.13 7.51
N PHE A 35 -1.41 -8.33 6.68
CA PHE A 35 -0.85 -7.66 5.50
C PHE A 35 -1.43 -6.27 5.34
N ARG A 36 -0.79 -5.46 4.50
CA ARG A 36 -1.31 -4.20 3.97
C ARG A 36 -1.23 -4.18 2.46
N TYR A 37 -2.11 -3.40 1.85
CA TYR A 37 -2.21 -3.27 0.41
C TYR A 37 -2.22 -1.78 0.01
N PHE A 38 -1.20 -1.34 -0.70
CA PHE A 38 -1.00 0.03 -1.13
C PHE A 38 -1.08 0.15 -2.66
N ARG A 39 -1.80 1.17 -3.12
CA ARG A 39 -1.90 1.63 -4.50
C ARG A 39 -1.49 3.09 -4.55
N LEU A 40 -0.26 3.32 -4.96
CA LEU A 40 0.33 4.65 -5.09
C LEU A 40 0.00 5.15 -6.50
N ARG A 41 -0.72 6.28 -6.60
CA ARG A 41 -1.32 6.80 -7.85
C ARG A 41 -1.07 8.27 -8.14
N GLU A 42 -0.26 8.93 -7.33
CA GLU A 42 0.07 10.34 -7.43
C GLU A 42 1.55 10.51 -7.82
N PRO A 43 1.95 10.12 -9.04
CA PRO A 43 3.28 10.45 -9.53
C PRO A 43 3.46 11.95 -9.80
N PRO A 44 4.71 12.43 -9.90
CA PRO A 44 5.96 11.67 -9.82
C PRO A 44 6.35 11.31 -8.37
N TYR A 45 7.05 10.18 -8.19
CA TYR A 45 7.64 9.80 -6.90
C TYR A 45 9.14 10.07 -6.93
N ASP A 46 9.53 11.23 -6.45
CA ASP A 46 10.94 11.54 -6.27
C ASP A 46 11.56 10.74 -5.11
N ASP A 47 12.88 10.83 -5.00
CA ASP A 47 13.66 10.07 -4.02
C ASP A 47 13.32 10.46 -2.57
N GLU A 48 12.89 11.70 -2.33
CA GLU A 48 12.42 12.14 -1.00
C GLU A 48 11.07 11.49 -0.65
N THR A 49 10.12 11.51 -1.60
CA THR A 49 8.82 10.86 -1.45
C THR A 49 8.96 9.36 -1.21
N LEU A 50 9.86 8.69 -1.95
CA LEU A 50 10.12 7.26 -1.77
C LEU A 50 10.80 6.96 -0.42
N ARG A 51 11.69 7.84 0.09
CA ARG A 51 12.24 7.72 1.44
C ARG A 51 11.15 7.83 2.51
N ASP A 52 10.19 8.72 2.32
CA ASP A 52 9.08 8.88 3.23
C ASP A 52 8.17 7.64 3.26
N TRP A 53 7.88 7.05 2.10
CA TRP A 53 7.20 5.76 2.03
C TRP A 53 7.98 4.66 2.73
N ALA A 54 9.29 4.55 2.47
CA ALA A 54 10.15 3.58 3.14
C ALA A 54 10.11 3.76 4.68
N ARG A 55 10.20 5.00 5.17
CA ARG A 55 10.12 5.30 6.61
C ARG A 55 8.81 4.84 7.23
N ARG A 56 7.69 5.00 6.52
CA ARG A 56 6.37 4.56 7.00
C ARG A 56 6.16 3.05 6.90
N PHE A 57 6.82 2.38 5.95
CA PHE A 57 6.73 0.93 5.75
C PHE A 57 7.62 0.13 6.69
N ARG A 58 8.78 0.64 7.12
CA ARG A 58 9.70 -0.09 8.02
C ARG A 58 9.04 -0.63 9.29
N PRO A 59 8.27 0.15 10.08
CA PRO A 59 7.65 -0.39 11.30
C PRO A 59 6.69 -1.55 11.02
N LEU A 60 5.99 -1.53 9.87
CA LEU A 60 5.09 -2.62 9.49
C LEU A 60 5.88 -3.89 9.16
N LEU A 61 6.98 -3.76 8.42
CA LEU A 61 7.86 -4.87 8.08
C LEU A 61 8.55 -5.47 9.32
N GLU A 62 9.02 -4.61 10.23
CA GLU A 62 9.62 -5.02 11.52
C GLU A 62 8.62 -5.80 12.39
N GLN A 63 7.33 -5.48 12.30
CA GLN A 63 6.24 -6.22 12.95
C GLN A 63 5.84 -7.52 12.24
N GLY A 64 6.49 -7.85 11.11
CA GLY A 64 6.17 -9.03 10.30
C GLY A 64 4.95 -8.86 9.39
N THR A 65 4.46 -7.64 9.19
CA THR A 65 3.34 -7.37 8.28
C THR A 65 3.81 -7.46 6.83
N ARG A 66 3.12 -8.26 6.00
CA ARG A 66 3.39 -8.31 4.56
C ARG A 66 2.89 -7.05 3.86
N LEU A 67 3.71 -6.46 3.00
CA LEU A 67 3.33 -5.28 2.22
C LEU A 67 3.18 -5.64 0.75
N TYR A 68 2.00 -5.39 0.20
CA TYR A 68 1.74 -5.40 -1.24
C TYR A 68 1.60 -3.96 -1.71
N CYS A 69 2.58 -3.44 -2.47
CA CYS A 69 2.61 -2.05 -2.91
C CYS A 69 2.74 -1.96 -4.44
N TYR A 70 1.83 -1.23 -5.07
CA TYR A 70 1.78 -1.06 -6.52
C TYR A 70 1.76 0.42 -6.90
N PHE A 71 2.72 0.82 -7.73
CA PHE A 71 2.72 2.11 -8.43
C PHE A 71 1.80 2.04 -9.66
N LYS A 72 1.00 3.08 -9.89
CA LYS A 72 0.00 3.17 -10.97
C LYS A 72 -0.13 4.62 -11.44
N HIS A 73 -0.86 4.80 -12.55
CA HIS A 73 -1.20 6.11 -13.13
C HIS A 73 0.02 6.92 -13.58
N GLU A 74 1.11 6.23 -13.92
CA GLU A 74 2.23 6.87 -14.59
C GLU A 74 1.87 7.10 -16.06
N ASP A 75 2.14 8.30 -16.57
CA ASP A 75 2.09 8.59 -18.00
C ASP A 75 3.30 8.02 -18.76
N GLU A 76 4.44 7.90 -18.06
CA GLU A 76 5.67 7.25 -18.52
C GLU A 76 5.87 5.88 -17.86
N PRO A 77 6.67 4.95 -18.40
CA PRO A 77 6.88 3.62 -17.81
C PRO A 77 7.84 3.64 -16.59
N THR A 78 7.63 4.56 -15.65
CA THR A 78 8.48 4.81 -14.45
C THR A 78 8.13 3.92 -13.26
N ALA A 79 6.93 3.34 -13.21
CA ALA A 79 6.47 2.51 -12.08
C ALA A 79 7.46 1.41 -11.65
N PRO A 80 8.09 0.64 -12.57
CA PRO A 80 9.11 -0.34 -12.18
C PRO A 80 10.34 0.28 -11.52
N LEU A 81 10.76 1.48 -11.96
CA LEU A 81 11.91 2.20 -11.38
C LEU A 81 11.59 2.67 -9.96
N TYR A 82 10.39 3.20 -9.72
CA TYR A 82 9.95 3.56 -8.37
C TYR A 82 9.86 2.35 -7.44
N ALA A 83 9.34 1.22 -7.94
CA ALA A 83 9.30 -0.01 -7.18
C ALA A 83 10.70 -0.50 -6.81
N GLN A 84 11.62 -0.55 -7.76
CA GLN A 84 13.01 -0.92 -7.51
C GLN A 84 13.65 0.02 -6.49
N ARG A 85 13.49 1.33 -6.67
CA ARG A 85 14.08 2.33 -5.78
C ARG A 85 13.53 2.23 -4.36
N LEU A 86 12.24 1.99 -4.21
CA LEU A 86 11.62 1.77 -2.90
C LEU A 86 12.19 0.53 -2.21
N LEU A 87 12.40 -0.57 -2.94
CA LEU A 87 13.03 -1.78 -2.40
C LEU A 87 14.45 -1.51 -1.91
N GLU A 88 15.27 -0.79 -2.69
CA GLU A 88 16.62 -0.38 -2.27
C GLU A 88 16.61 0.45 -0.98
N LEU A 89 15.63 1.36 -0.84
CA LEU A 89 15.49 2.18 0.35
C LEU A 89 15.05 1.35 1.56
N LEU A 90 14.27 0.29 1.37
CA LEU A 90 13.79 -0.56 2.45
C LEU A 90 14.89 -1.46 3.05
N GLY A 91 15.94 -1.77 2.28
CA GLY A 91 17.09 -2.56 2.72
C GLY A 91 16.91 -4.03 2.39
#